data_AF-A0A7K1UE70-F1
#
_entry.id   AF-A0A7K1UE70-F1
#
_cell.length_a   1.000
_cell.length_b   1.000
_cell.length_c   1.000
_cell.angle_alpha   90.00
_cell.angle_beta   90.00
_cell.angle_gamma   90.00
#
_symmetry.space_group_name_H-M   'P 1'
#
loop_
_entity.id
_entity.type
_entity.pdbx_description
1 polymer ?
#
loop_
_entity_poly.entity_id
_entity_poly.type
_entity_poly.pdbx_seq_one_letter_code
_entity_poly.pdbx_strand_id
1 'polypeptide(L)'
;MKNVTLKRQLAGLLALVILSLAAFAFAPDRGLDTYEIYLNNKLILKQAANSPVNLRKLQLGKADNNDLLRIFYTHCSNKGMGTNRSIIVKDEKGDVLKKWTFRNAGKGMEISVKELLQVERQSRDKALSLHYVAQELAEGDMLLASVRFE
;
A
#
# COMPACT_ATOMS: atom_id res chain seq x y z
N MET A 1 -40.81 7.96 47.99
CA MET A 1 -39.92 9.01 47.41
C MET A 1 -38.64 8.47 46.75
N LYS A 2 -38.05 7.34 47.19
CA LYS A 2 -36.80 6.77 46.60
C LYS A 2 -36.87 6.35 45.12
N ASN A 3 -38.04 5.93 44.63
CA ASN A 3 -38.21 5.45 43.24
C ASN A 3 -38.16 6.57 42.19
N VAL A 4 -38.46 7.81 42.57
CA VAL A 4 -38.48 8.97 41.65
C VAL A 4 -37.05 9.46 41.38
N THR A 5 -36.20 9.46 42.41
CA THR A 5 -34.77 9.77 42.30
C THR A 5 -34.01 8.70 41.52
N LEU A 6 -34.32 7.41 41.72
CA LEU A 6 -33.69 6.31 40.98
C LEU A 6 -34.01 6.37 39.47
N LYS A 7 -35.28 6.63 39.10
CA LYS A 7 -35.69 6.79 37.69
C LYS A 7 -35.00 7.97 37.00
N ARG A 8 -34.82 9.08 37.73
CA ARG A 8 -34.12 10.28 37.23
C ARG A 8 -32.63 10.03 37.02
N GLN A 9 -31.99 9.29 37.93
CA GLN A 9 -30.59 8.88 37.77
C GLN A 9 -30.40 7.89 36.61
N LEU A 10 -31.32 6.93 36.45
CA LEU A 10 -31.31 5.99 35.31
C LEU A 10 -31.47 6.71 33.97
N ALA A 11 -32.40 7.67 33.88
CA ALA A 11 -32.62 8.46 32.67
C ALA A 11 -31.39 9.31 32.31
N GLY A 12 -30.72 9.90 33.30
CA GLY A 12 -29.47 10.64 33.09
C GLY A 12 -28.33 9.76 32.58
N LEU A 13 -28.19 8.55 33.13
CA LEU A 13 -27.21 7.56 32.68
C LEU A 13 -27.48 7.11 31.24
N LEU A 14 -28.74 6.84 30.90
CA LEU A 14 -29.13 6.43 29.55
C LEU A 14 -28.86 7.55 28.54
N ALA A 15 -29.17 8.80 28.89
CA ALA A 15 -28.87 9.95 28.05
C ALA A 15 -27.36 10.14 27.81
N LEU A 16 -26.53 9.91 28.83
CA LEU A 16 -25.07 9.98 28.73
C LEU A 16 -24.51 8.87 27.81
N VAL A 17 -25.05 7.65 27.91
CA VAL A 17 -24.69 6.52 27.05
C VAL A 17 -25.08 6.81 25.59
N ILE A 18 -26.29 7.31 25.34
CA ILE A 18 -26.75 7.66 23.99
C ILE A 18 -25.88 8.79 23.41
N LEU A 19 -25.54 9.81 24.21
CA LEU A 19 -24.70 10.93 23.77
C LEU A 19 -23.27 10.49 23.44
N SER A 20 -22.69 9.58 24.22
CA SER A 20 -21.36 9.03 23.95
C SER A 20 -21.34 8.16 22.70
N LEU A 21 -22.34 7.29 22.50
CA LEU A 21 -22.50 6.50 21.26
C LEU A 21 -22.66 7.41 20.02
N ALA A 22 -23.43 8.50 20.12
CA ALA A 22 -23.58 9.46 19.02
C ALA A 22 -22.28 10.21 18.69
N ALA A 23 -21.43 10.47 19.69
CA ALA A 23 -20.14 11.14 19.48
C ALA A 23 -19.11 10.24 18.76
N PHE A 24 -19.17 8.92 18.93
CA PHE A 24 -18.28 7.96 18.27
C PHE A 24 -18.84 7.36 16.97
N ALA A 25 -20.14 7.56 16.67
CA ALA A 25 -20.77 7.07 15.44
C ALA A 25 -20.22 7.73 14.16
N PHE A 26 -19.61 8.91 14.29
CA PHE A 26 -18.99 9.65 13.19
C PHE A 26 -17.45 9.62 13.31
N ALA A 27 -16.87 8.44 13.48
CA ALA A 27 -15.45 8.30 13.17
C ALA A 27 -15.31 8.45 11.65
N PRO A 28 -14.59 9.46 11.12
CA PRO A 28 -14.31 9.50 9.70
C PRO A 28 -13.53 8.23 9.35
N ASP A 29 -13.99 7.51 8.33
CA ASP A 29 -13.20 6.44 7.69
C ASP A 29 -11.92 7.08 7.17
N ARG A 30 -10.88 7.09 8.01
CA ARG A 30 -9.52 7.26 7.55
C ARG A 30 -9.20 5.95 6.86
N GLY A 31 -9.57 5.86 5.58
CA GLY A 31 -9.14 4.75 4.75
C GLY A 31 -7.62 4.64 4.80
N LEU A 32 -7.15 3.42 4.63
CA LEU A 32 -5.73 3.14 4.59
C LEU A 32 -5.21 3.44 3.19
N ASP A 33 -3.96 3.89 3.11
CA ASP A 33 -3.26 3.94 1.83
C ASP A 33 -3.23 2.52 1.24
N THR A 34 -3.40 2.42 -0.06
CA THR A 34 -3.44 1.13 -0.76
C THR A 34 -2.54 1.17 -1.97
N TYR A 35 -1.98 0.01 -2.30
CA TYR A 35 -1.30 -0.18 -3.56
C TYR A 35 -1.85 -1.39 -4.30
N GLU A 36 -1.80 -1.30 -5.62
CA GLU A 36 -2.24 -2.33 -6.54
C GLU A 36 -1.14 -2.57 -7.56
N ILE A 37 -0.87 -3.84 -7.84
CA ILE A 37 0.10 -4.26 -8.85
C ILE A 37 -0.66 -5.09 -9.87
N TYR A 38 -0.51 -4.72 -11.14
CA TYR A 38 -1.08 -5.39 -12.28
C TYR A 38 0.03 -5.91 -13.19
N LEU A 39 -0.16 -7.10 -13.73
CA LEU A 39 0.57 -7.58 -14.89
C LEU A 39 -0.31 -7.35 -16.13
N ASN A 40 0.11 -6.44 -17.00
CA ASN A 40 -0.70 -5.84 -18.05
C ASN A 40 -1.99 -5.24 -17.48
N ASN A 41 -3.12 -5.93 -17.68
CA ASN A 41 -4.44 -5.53 -17.22
C ASN A 41 -4.99 -6.44 -16.11
N LYS A 42 -4.20 -7.42 -15.65
CA LYS A 42 -4.60 -8.39 -14.63
C LYS A 42 -4.07 -7.97 -13.27
N LEU A 43 -4.96 -7.77 -12.30
CA LEU A 43 -4.59 -7.51 -10.91
C LEU A 43 -3.90 -8.76 -10.32
N ILE A 44 -2.68 -8.60 -9.82
CA ILE A 44 -1.90 -9.69 -9.21
C ILE A 44 -1.71 -9.50 -7.71
N LEU A 45 -1.69 -8.25 -7.23
CA LEU A 45 -1.61 -7.92 -5.81
C LEU A 45 -2.40 -6.65 -5.52
N LYS A 46 -3.17 -6.66 -4.44
CA LYS A 46 -3.81 -5.47 -3.87
C LYS A 46 -3.67 -5.55 -2.36
N GLN A 47 -3.13 -4.49 -1.76
CA GLN A 47 -2.84 -4.49 -0.34
C GLN A 47 -2.90 -3.07 0.24
N ALA A 48 -3.32 -2.97 1.51
CA ALA A 48 -3.19 -1.75 2.29
C ALA A 48 -1.75 -1.59 2.79
N ALA A 49 -1.19 -0.38 2.69
CA ALA A 49 0.19 -0.04 3.01
C ALA A 49 0.61 -0.46 4.43
N ASN A 50 -0.29 -0.33 5.40
CA ASN A 50 -0.03 -0.67 6.81
C ASN A 50 -0.43 -2.11 7.18
N SER A 51 -0.92 -2.91 6.23
CA SER A 51 -1.13 -4.34 6.48
C SER A 51 0.21 -5.08 6.42
N PRO A 52 0.43 -6.13 7.23
CA PRO A 52 1.63 -6.94 7.14
C PRO A 52 1.84 -7.37 5.69
N VAL A 53 3.00 -7.05 5.11
CA VAL A 53 3.33 -7.32 3.71
C VAL A 53 3.04 -8.79 3.44
N ASN A 54 2.09 -9.06 2.54
CA ASN A 54 1.88 -10.43 2.11
C ASN A 54 3.13 -10.79 1.32
N LEU A 55 3.99 -11.63 1.89
CA LEU A 55 5.22 -12.13 1.26
C LEU A 55 4.93 -13.02 0.04
N ARG A 56 3.72 -12.93 -0.55
CA ARG A 56 3.42 -13.42 -1.88
C ARG A 56 4.45 -12.85 -2.83
N LYS A 57 5.34 -13.75 -3.23
CA LYS A 57 6.31 -13.50 -4.28
C LYS A 57 5.53 -13.12 -5.53
N LEU A 58 5.91 -12.02 -6.15
CA LEU A 58 5.43 -11.68 -7.48
C LEU A 58 5.90 -12.78 -8.45
N GLN A 59 5.01 -13.69 -8.81
CA GLN A 59 5.29 -14.79 -9.74
C GLN A 59 5.32 -14.24 -11.16
N LEU A 60 6.50 -13.78 -11.57
CA LEU A 60 6.75 -13.25 -12.90
C LEU A 60 7.41 -14.29 -13.84
N GLY A 61 7.67 -15.52 -13.40
CA GLY A 61 8.31 -16.56 -14.21
C GLY A 61 7.53 -16.99 -15.47
N LYS A 62 6.23 -16.71 -15.52
CA LYS A 62 5.38 -16.94 -16.70
C LYS A 62 5.09 -15.67 -17.52
N ALA A 63 5.62 -14.52 -17.12
CA ALA A 63 5.39 -13.26 -17.79
C ALA A 63 6.26 -13.15 -19.05
N ASP A 64 5.71 -12.57 -20.11
CA ASP A 64 6.44 -12.32 -21.36
C ASP A 64 7.36 -11.10 -21.21
N ASN A 65 8.43 -11.04 -22.02
CA ASN A 65 9.30 -9.87 -22.07
C ASN A 65 8.54 -8.59 -22.49
N ASN A 66 7.45 -8.72 -23.25
CA ASN A 66 6.63 -7.60 -23.70
C ASN A 66 5.60 -7.16 -22.64
N ASP A 67 5.48 -7.88 -21.52
CA ASP A 67 4.54 -7.53 -20.48
C ASP A 67 4.96 -6.26 -19.73
N LEU A 68 3.95 -5.55 -19.21
CA LEU A 68 4.11 -4.36 -18.38
C LEU A 68 3.62 -4.63 -16.97
N LEU A 69 4.46 -4.31 -15.99
CA LEU A 69 4.05 -4.22 -14.61
C LEU A 69 3.51 -2.82 -14.35
N ARG A 70 2.26 -2.71 -13.92
CA ARG A 70 1.64 -1.41 -13.56
C ARG A 70 1.40 -1.35 -12.07
N ILE A 71 1.98 -0.37 -11.42
CA ILE A 71 1.85 -0.16 -9.98
C ILE A 71 1.04 1.12 -9.76
N PHE A 72 -0.02 1.00 -8.98
CA PHE A 72 -0.85 2.12 -8.56
C PHE A 72 -0.72 2.28 -7.06
N TYR A 73 -0.47 3.50 -6.61
CA TYR A 73 -0.51 3.87 -5.21
C TYR A 73 -1.65 4.87 -5.01
N THR A 74 -2.53 4.59 -4.06
CA THR A 74 -3.65 5.45 -3.69
C THR A 74 -3.47 5.88 -2.25
N HIS A 75 -3.19 7.17 -2.06
CA HIS A 75 -3.31 7.78 -0.74
C HIS A 75 -4.78 7.98 -0.40
N CYS A 76 -5.15 7.66 0.84
CA CYS A 76 -6.50 8.00 1.33
C CYS A 76 -6.60 9.48 1.75
N SER A 77 -5.48 10.15 2.00
CA SER A 77 -5.48 11.57 2.34
C SER A 77 -5.65 12.46 1.11
N ASN A 78 -6.19 13.67 1.31
CA ASN A 78 -6.37 14.68 0.26
C ASN A 78 -5.06 15.19 -0.39
N LYS A 79 -3.90 14.61 -0.04
CA LYS A 79 -2.58 14.98 -0.56
C LYS A 79 -2.29 14.42 -1.98
N GLY A 80 -3.29 13.85 -2.64
CA GLY A 80 -3.14 13.34 -4.01
C GLY A 80 -2.30 12.07 -4.06
N MET A 81 -1.73 11.74 -5.23
CA MET A 81 -1.08 10.43 -5.47
C MET A 81 0.40 10.36 -5.06
N GLY A 82 0.89 11.38 -4.33
CA GLY A 82 2.29 11.55 -3.99
C GLY A 82 3.12 12.22 -5.11
N THR A 83 4.24 12.84 -4.72
CA THR A 83 5.18 13.54 -5.60
C THR A 83 6.55 12.87 -5.60
N ASN A 84 7.28 13.04 -6.70
CA ASN A 84 8.63 12.47 -6.91
C ASN A 84 8.66 10.95 -6.74
N ARG A 85 7.63 10.31 -7.29
CA ARG A 85 7.40 8.87 -7.16
C ARG A 85 8.47 8.09 -7.91
N SER A 86 9.00 7.06 -7.26
CA SER A 86 9.89 6.09 -7.89
C SER A 86 9.62 4.68 -7.40
N ILE A 87 10.00 3.72 -8.23
CA ILE A 87 10.01 2.31 -7.88
C ILE A 87 11.46 1.86 -7.89
N ILE A 88 11.89 1.18 -6.84
CA ILE A 88 13.25 0.67 -6.71
C ILE A 88 13.26 -0.84 -6.48
N VAL A 89 14.30 -1.49 -6.99
CA VAL A 89 14.61 -2.88 -6.67
C VAL A 89 15.79 -2.91 -5.74
N LYS A 90 15.65 -3.58 -4.60
CA LYS A 90 16.71 -3.80 -3.63
C LYS A 90 17.04 -5.28 -3.53
N ASP A 91 18.31 -5.58 -3.30
CA ASP A 91 18.75 -6.92 -2.90
C ASP A 91 18.53 -7.16 -1.39
N GLU A 92 18.91 -8.34 -0.91
CA GLU A 92 18.80 -8.73 0.50
C GLU A 92 19.67 -7.88 1.45
N LYS A 93 20.70 -7.20 0.93
CA LYS A 93 21.57 -6.30 1.70
C LYS A 93 21.01 -4.88 1.77
N GLY A 94 19.93 -4.59 1.03
CA GLY A 94 19.34 -3.26 0.90
C GLY A 94 19.97 -2.41 -0.20
N ASP A 95 20.89 -2.98 -1.00
CA ASP A 95 21.54 -2.27 -2.10
C ASP A 95 20.55 -2.05 -3.24
N VAL A 96 20.47 -0.81 -3.74
CA VAL A 96 19.58 -0.46 -4.85
C VAL A 96 20.19 -0.93 -6.17
N LEU A 97 19.54 -1.92 -6.79
CA LEU A 97 19.97 -2.48 -8.07
C LEU A 97 19.42 -1.71 -9.27
N LYS A 98 18.22 -1.14 -9.12
CA LYS A 98 17.53 -0.41 -10.19
C LYS A 98 16.54 0.59 -9.60
N LYS A 99 16.36 1.72 -10.28
CA LYS A 99 15.39 2.77 -9.94
C LYS A 99 14.68 3.25 -11.20
N TRP A 100 13.35 3.31 -11.15
CA TRP A 100 12.51 3.97 -12.14
C TRP A 100 11.87 5.19 -11.50
N THR A 101 12.06 6.36 -12.10
CA THR A 101 11.47 7.62 -11.64
C THR A 101 10.30 7.98 -12.54
N PHE A 102 9.18 8.36 -11.93
CA PHE A 102 7.95 8.68 -12.63
C PHE A 102 7.62 10.16 -12.52
N ARG A 103 7.00 10.70 -13.57
CA ARG A 103 6.48 12.06 -13.54
C ARG A 103 5.32 12.14 -12.54
N ASN A 104 5.08 13.34 -12.02
CA ASN A 104 3.91 13.67 -11.20
C ASN A 104 2.64 13.84 -12.07
N ALA A 105 2.49 13.00 -13.09
CA ALA A 105 1.40 13.00 -14.04
C ALA A 105 0.98 11.54 -14.29
N GLY A 106 -0.31 11.24 -14.13
CA GLY A 106 -0.85 9.88 -14.29
C GLY A 106 -0.87 9.04 -13.01
N LYS A 107 -1.85 8.14 -12.91
CA LYS A 107 -2.04 7.31 -11.71
C LYS A 107 -1.08 6.11 -11.65
N GLY A 108 -0.78 5.51 -12.79
CA GLY A 108 0.02 4.28 -12.88
C GLY A 108 1.51 4.54 -13.10
N MET A 109 2.32 3.73 -12.45
CA MET A 109 3.77 3.61 -12.68
C MET A 109 4.02 2.34 -13.47
N GLU A 110 4.44 2.48 -14.73
CA GLU A 110 4.63 1.34 -15.64
C GLU A 110 6.11 0.96 -15.73
N ILE A 111 6.40 -0.32 -15.57
CA ILE A 111 7.74 -0.90 -15.65
C ILE A 111 7.69 -2.07 -16.63
N SER A 112 8.66 -2.14 -17.54
CA SER A 112 8.79 -3.30 -18.43
C SER A 112 9.22 -4.54 -17.64
N VAL A 113 8.51 -5.66 -17.83
CA VAL A 113 8.88 -6.95 -17.23
C VAL A 113 10.25 -7.41 -17.74
N LYS A 114 10.61 -7.12 -18.99
CA LYS A 114 11.95 -7.41 -19.54
C LYS A 114 13.07 -6.77 -18.70
N GLU A 115 12.89 -5.53 -18.25
CA GLU A 115 13.89 -4.86 -17.41
C GLU A 115 13.99 -5.51 -16.03
N LEU A 116 12.85 -5.90 -15.45
CA LEU A 116 12.81 -6.62 -14.17
C LEU A 116 13.52 -7.99 -14.26
N LEU A 117 13.25 -8.76 -15.31
CA LEU A 117 13.92 -10.04 -15.59
C LEU A 117 15.42 -9.86 -15.83
N GLN A 118 15.84 -8.74 -16.44
CA GLN A 118 17.26 -8.46 -16.65
C GLN A 118 17.98 -8.21 -15.32
N VAL A 119 17.38 -7.42 -14.41
CA VAL A 119 17.94 -7.16 -13.06
C VAL A 119 18.05 -8.47 -12.26
N GLU A 120 17.05 -9.33 -12.35
CA GLU A 120 17.10 -10.65 -11.72
C GLU A 120 18.26 -11.51 -12.24
N ARG A 121 18.38 -11.68 -13.56
CA ARG A 121 19.46 -12.49 -14.15
C ARG A 121 20.84 -12.00 -13.74
N GLN A 122 21.01 -10.68 -13.62
CA GLN A 122 22.26 -10.08 -13.14
C GLN A 122 22.51 -10.35 -11.65
N SER A 123 21.45 -10.59 -10.87
CA SER A 123 21.50 -10.80 -9.43
C SER A 123 21.70 -12.25 -9.00
N ARG A 124 21.79 -13.21 -9.95
CA ARG A 124 22.10 -14.63 -9.71
C ARG A 124 21.19 -15.29 -8.65
N ASP A 125 19.88 -15.22 -8.84
CA ASP A 125 18.85 -15.85 -7.98
C ASP A 125 18.77 -15.35 -6.53
N LYS A 126 19.39 -14.21 -6.21
CA LYS A 126 19.17 -13.54 -4.91
C LYS A 126 17.71 -13.10 -4.77
N ALA A 127 17.18 -13.12 -3.55
CA ALA A 127 15.85 -12.57 -3.32
C ALA A 127 15.87 -11.06 -3.58
N LEU A 128 14.97 -10.61 -4.46
CA LEU A 128 14.80 -9.21 -4.78
C LEU A 128 13.55 -8.67 -4.10
N SER A 129 13.57 -7.39 -3.78
CA SER A 129 12.43 -6.70 -3.18
C SER A 129 12.10 -5.44 -3.97
N LEU A 130 10.81 -5.25 -4.22
CA LEU A 130 10.28 -4.11 -4.93
C LEU A 130 9.75 -3.09 -3.92
N HIS A 131 10.23 -1.86 -3.99
CA HIS A 131 9.85 -0.80 -3.06
C HIS A 131 9.31 0.41 -3.81
N TYR A 132 8.34 1.06 -3.17
CA TYR A 132 7.77 2.33 -3.57
C TYR A 132 8.45 3.45 -2.79
N VAL A 133 8.77 4.54 -3.48
CA VAL A 133 9.38 5.74 -2.92
C VAL A 133 8.53 6.92 -3.35
N ALA A 134 8.16 7.77 -2.41
CA ALA A 134 7.53 9.06 -2.67
C ALA A 134 7.95 10.05 -1.60
N GLN A 135 7.87 11.34 -1.92
CA GLN A 135 8.26 12.41 -0.99
C GLN A 135 7.40 12.44 0.28
N GLU A 136 6.17 11.94 0.20
CA GLU A 136 5.20 11.94 1.29
C GLU A 136 5.33 10.72 2.23
N LEU A 137 6.21 9.76 1.91
CA LEU A 137 6.50 8.63 2.80
C LEU A 137 7.44 9.07 3.92
N ALA A 138 7.03 8.85 5.17
CA ALA A 138 7.83 9.22 6.35
C ALA A 138 9.15 8.45 6.44
N GLU A 139 9.16 7.18 6.03
CA GLU A 139 10.32 6.29 6.12
C GLU A 139 11.21 6.31 4.86
N GLY A 140 10.90 7.16 3.88
CA GLY A 140 11.65 7.30 2.64
C GLY A 140 11.32 6.25 1.57
N ASP A 141 11.04 5.01 1.94
CA ASP A 141 10.51 3.98 1.03
C ASP A 141 9.57 2.97 1.73
N MET A 142 8.84 2.21 0.94
CA MET A 142 7.85 1.23 1.40
C MET A 142 7.95 -0.06 0.58
N LEU A 143 8.10 -1.20 1.24
CA LEU A 143 8.11 -2.50 0.60
C LEU A 143 6.74 -2.81 -0.02
N LEU A 144 6.72 -3.04 -1.34
CA LEU A 144 5.53 -3.46 -2.07
C LEU A 144 5.42 -4.99 -2.13
N ALA A 145 6.52 -5.66 -2.46
CA ALA A 145 6.54 -7.11 -2.60
C ALA A 145 7.96 -7.66 -2.64
N SER A 146 8.11 -8.93 -2.22
CA SER A 146 9.26 -9.74 -2.62
C SER A 146 9.05 -10.24 -4.04
N VAL A 147 10.10 -10.24 -4.85
CA VAL A 147 10.06 -10.67 -6.24
C VAL A 147 10.90 -11.94 -6.38
N ARG A 148 10.31 -12.98 -6.96
CA ARG A 148 11.01 -14.22 -7.30
C ARG A 148 10.41 -14.72 -8.60
N PHE A 149 11.23 -14.88 -9.62
CA PHE A 149 10.78 -15.23 -10.96
C PHE A 149 11.06 -16.73 -11.16
N GLU A 150 10.36 -17.56 -10.38
CA GLU A 150 10.31 -19.02 -10.59
C GLU A 150 9.20 -19.40 -11.58
#